data_AF-A0A939DST0-F1
#
_entry.id   AF-A0A939DST0-F1
#
_cell.length_a   1.000
_cell.length_b   1.000
_cell.length_c   1.000
_cell.angle_alpha   90.00
_cell.angle_beta   90.00
_cell.angle_gamma   90.00
#
_symmetry.space_group_name_H-M   'P 1'
#
loop_
_entity.id
_entity.type
_entity.pdbx_description
1 polymer ?
#
loop_
_entity_poly.entity_id
_entity_poly.type
_entity_poly.pdbx_seq_one_letter_code
_entity_poly.pdbx_strand_id
1 'polypeptide(L)'
;KENPGCLRDIQSIGWVAKKHFKVLKGRELVEHGYFTAREFEELIECRNHLWRIRFSLHLVAGRSENRLLFDYQPQVAKRLGYGDEGKASVET
;
A
#
# COMPACT_ATOMS: atom_id res chain seq x y z
N LYS A 1 6.76 10.69 11.45
CA LYS A 1 7.72 10.68 10.32
C LYS A 1 7.20 9.66 9.31
N GLU A 2 6.25 10.08 8.47
CA GLU A 2 5.66 9.19 7.46
C GLU A 2 6.60 9.07 6.26
N ASN A 3 7.06 7.85 5.98
CA ASN A 3 8.01 7.60 4.91
C ASN A 3 7.29 7.70 3.54
N PRO A 4 7.64 8.65 2.65
CA PRO A 4 7.02 8.81 1.32
C PRO A 4 7.43 7.72 0.31
N GLY A 5 7.69 6.49 0.77
CA GLY A 5 8.44 5.47 0.03
C GLY A 5 7.80 4.09 -0.07
N CYS A 6 6.90 3.67 0.83
CA CYS A 6 6.56 2.26 0.98
C CYS A 6 6.08 1.56 -0.31
N LEU A 7 5.22 2.20 -1.12
CA LEU A 7 4.78 1.60 -2.39
C LEU A 7 5.93 1.52 -3.42
N ARG A 8 6.82 2.52 -3.44
CA ARG A 8 8.00 2.54 -4.31
C ARG A 8 9.02 1.50 -3.87
N ASP A 9 9.18 1.29 -2.58
CA ASP A 9 10.10 0.31 -2.02
C ASP A 9 9.63 -1.11 -2.38
N ILE A 10 8.32 -1.40 -2.22
CA ILE A 10 7.70 -2.65 -2.68
C ILE A 10 7.93 -2.86 -4.18
N GLN A 11 7.76 -1.81 -5.00
CA GLN A 11 8.00 -1.89 -6.44
C GLN A 11 9.47 -2.17 -6.77
N SER A 12 10.39 -1.52 -6.06
CA SER A 12 11.84 -1.63 -6.28
C SER A 12 12.33 -3.03 -5.92
N ILE A 13 11.99 -3.51 -4.73
CA ILE A 13 12.34 -4.86 -4.26
C ILE A 13 11.74 -5.91 -5.21
N GLY A 14 10.45 -5.75 -5.57
CA GLY A 14 9.80 -6.66 -6.52
C GLY A 14 10.46 -6.68 -7.90
N TRP A 15 10.95 -5.54 -8.39
CA TRP A 15 11.69 -5.50 -9.66
C TRP A 15 13.06 -6.18 -9.55
N VAL A 16 13.81 -5.91 -8.48
CA VAL A 16 15.12 -6.54 -8.24
C VAL A 16 14.99 -8.06 -8.13
N ALA A 17 14.00 -8.55 -7.36
CA ALA A 17 13.75 -9.98 -7.22
C ALA A 17 13.41 -10.63 -8.58
N LYS A 18 12.47 -10.05 -9.33
CA LYS A 18 12.11 -10.54 -10.67
C LYS A 18 13.31 -10.60 -11.61
N LYS A 19 14.18 -9.58 -11.58
CA LYS A 19 15.40 -9.55 -12.39
C LYS A 19 16.40 -10.62 -11.97
N HIS A 20 16.58 -10.85 -10.67
CA HIS A 20 17.48 -11.86 -10.14
C HIS A 20 17.04 -13.28 -10.54
N PHE A 21 15.75 -13.59 -10.37
CA PHE A 21 15.17 -14.90 -10.73
C PHE A 21 14.80 -15.04 -12.22
N LYS A 22 14.96 -13.97 -13.03
CA LYS A 22 14.63 -13.92 -14.46
C LYS A 22 13.17 -14.24 -14.78
N VAL A 23 12.26 -13.80 -13.93
CA VAL A 23 10.80 -14.00 -14.08
C VAL A 23 10.07 -12.71 -14.43
N LEU A 24 8.89 -12.83 -15.03
CA LEU A 24 8.09 -11.67 -15.43
C LEU A 24 6.98 -11.35 -14.43
N LYS A 25 6.36 -12.39 -13.84
CA LYS A 25 5.25 -12.27 -12.89
C LYS A 25 5.75 -12.47 -11.47
N GLY A 26 5.18 -11.71 -10.53
CA GLY A 26 5.50 -11.84 -9.12
C GLY A 26 5.17 -13.22 -8.54
N ARG A 27 4.15 -13.90 -9.07
CA ARG A 27 3.76 -15.25 -8.61
C ARG A 27 4.82 -16.31 -8.87
N GLU A 28 5.60 -16.16 -9.95
CA GLU A 28 6.71 -17.06 -10.26
C GLU A 28 7.80 -17.01 -9.17
N LEU A 29 7.90 -15.92 -8.40
CA LEU A 29 8.82 -15.84 -7.26
C LEU A 29 8.46 -16.82 -6.14
N VAL A 30 7.20 -17.27 -6.06
CA VAL A 30 6.79 -18.33 -5.13
C VAL A 30 7.35 -19.68 -5.57
N GLU A 31 7.33 -19.94 -6.88
CA GLU A 31 7.87 -21.18 -7.47
C GLU A 31 9.40 -21.28 -7.28
N HIS A 32 10.08 -20.12 -7.24
CA HIS A 32 11.51 -20.02 -6.92
C HIS A 32 11.82 -20.02 -5.42
N GLY A 33 10.82 -20.14 -4.54
CA GLY A 33 11.00 -20.16 -3.09
C GLY A 33 11.42 -18.83 -2.46
N TYR A 34 11.31 -17.71 -3.19
CA TYR A 34 11.61 -16.38 -2.68
C TYR A 34 10.53 -15.87 -1.70
N PHE A 35 9.27 -16.24 -1.97
CA PHE A 35 8.16 -16.08 -1.05
C PHE A 35 7.47 -17.43 -0.84
N THR A 36 6.91 -17.64 0.34
CA THR A 36 5.80 -18.59 0.50
C THR A 36 4.54 -18.03 -0.18
N ALA A 37 3.58 -18.90 -0.52
CA ALA A 37 2.30 -18.47 -1.08
C ALA A 37 1.59 -17.44 -0.17
N ARG A 38 1.64 -17.67 1.15
CA ARG A 38 1.06 -16.78 2.16
C ARG A 38 1.74 -15.41 2.20
N GLU A 39 3.07 -15.35 2.23
CA GLU A 39 3.79 -14.07 2.22
C GLU A 39 3.52 -13.28 0.94
N PHE A 40 3.41 -13.97 -0.20
CA PHE A 40 3.05 -13.31 -1.45
C PHE A 40 1.63 -12.73 -1.37
N GLU A 41 0.65 -13.47 -0.86
CA GLU A 41 -0.72 -12.97 -0.64
C GLU A 41 -0.74 -11.75 0.30
N GLU A 42 -0.09 -11.84 1.46
CA GLU A 42 0.04 -10.73 2.41
C GLU A 42 0.68 -9.48 1.75
N LEU A 43 1.68 -9.66 0.90
CA LEU A 43 2.30 -8.56 0.14
C LEU A 43 1.31 -7.92 -0.84
N ILE A 44 0.50 -8.72 -1.55
CA ILE A 44 -0.52 -8.23 -2.47
C ILE A 44 -1.59 -7.43 -1.70
N GLU A 45 -2.05 -7.94 -0.57
CA GLU A 45 -3.02 -7.29 0.30
C GLU A 45 -2.50 -5.94 0.83
N CYS A 46 -1.30 -5.93 1.40
CA CYS A 46 -0.63 -4.71 1.87
C CYS A 46 -0.52 -3.67 0.75
N ARG A 47 -0.10 -4.09 -0.45
CA ARG A 47 0.01 -3.19 -1.60
C ARG A 47 -1.35 -2.62 -2.01
N ASN A 48 -2.38 -3.46 -2.06
CA ASN A 48 -3.73 -3.03 -2.40
C ASN A 48 -4.28 -2.05 -1.36
N HIS A 49 -3.97 -2.27 -0.08
CA HIS A 49 -4.34 -1.37 1.00
C HIS A 49 -3.70 0.01 0.84
N LEU A 50 -2.37 0.07 0.62
CA LEU A 50 -1.65 1.32 0.34
C LEU A 50 -2.21 2.04 -0.90
N TRP A 51 -2.60 1.28 -1.93
CA TRP A 51 -3.21 1.85 -3.13
C TRP A 51 -4.57 2.49 -2.85
N ARG A 52 -5.43 1.84 -2.05
CA ARG A 52 -6.72 2.38 -1.63
C ARG A 52 -6.58 3.68 -0.82
N ILE A 53 -5.62 3.73 0.11
CA ILE A 53 -5.30 4.95 0.87
C ILE A 53 -4.90 6.08 -0.08
N ARG A 54 -3.93 5.81 -0.98
CA ARG A 54 -3.43 6.82 -1.92
C ARG A 54 -4.52 7.32 -2.86
N PHE A 55 -5.36 6.42 -3.37
CA PHE A 55 -6.48 6.80 -4.22
C PHE A 55 -7.48 7.68 -3.47
N SER A 56 -7.84 7.31 -2.25
CA SER A 56 -8.75 8.09 -1.40
C SER A 56 -8.17 9.47 -1.07
N LEU A 57 -6.87 9.55 -0.79
CA LEU A 57 -6.16 10.81 -0.57
C LEU A 57 -6.22 11.73 -1.79
N HIS A 58 -5.97 11.21 -3.00
CA HIS A 58 -6.06 12.01 -4.23
C HIS A 58 -7.48 12.53 -4.47
N LEU A 59 -8.50 11.73 -4.17
CA LEU A 59 -9.89 12.16 -4.29
C LEU A 59 -10.24 13.27 -3.28
N VAL A 60 -9.77 13.15 -2.04
CA VAL A 60 -10.01 14.15 -0.98
C VAL A 60 -9.24 15.44 -1.24
N ALA A 61 -7.98 15.35 -1.68
CA ALA A 61 -7.13 16.51 -1.95
C ALA A 61 -7.46 17.20 -3.28
N GLY A 62 -8.19 16.54 -4.20
CA GLY A 62 -8.52 17.07 -5.53
C GLY A 62 -7.31 17.24 -6.46
N ARG A 63 -6.14 16.73 -6.06
CA ARG A 63 -4.87 16.79 -6.80
C ARG A 63 -4.01 15.58 -6.47
N SER A 64 -2.89 15.44 -7.19
CA SER A 64 -1.84 14.51 -6.80
C SER A 64 -1.25 14.94 -5.45
N GLU A 65 -1.53 14.16 -4.41
CA GLU A 65 -1.01 14.33 -3.06
C GLU A 65 -0.49 12.99 -2.53
N ASN A 66 0.70 12.98 -1.96
CA ASN A 66 1.34 11.74 -1.48
C ASN A 66 1.64 11.80 0.02
N ARG A 67 1.20 12.84 0.72
CA ARG A 67 1.34 13.01 2.16
C ARG A 67 -0.04 12.99 2.81
N LEU A 68 -0.23 12.08 3.77
CA LEU A 68 -1.47 11.98 4.53
C LEU A 68 -1.46 13.00 5.67
N LEU A 69 -1.64 14.27 5.33
CA LEU A 69 -1.72 15.36 6.31
C LEU A 69 -2.95 15.19 7.21
N PHE A 70 -2.87 15.68 8.45
CA PHE A 70 -3.94 15.59 9.45
C PHE A 70 -5.30 16.08 8.92
N ASP A 71 -5.32 17.17 8.15
CA ASP A 71 -6.56 17.72 7.57
C ASP A 71 -7.27 16.75 6.62
N TYR A 72 -6.52 15.84 5.98
CA TYR A 72 -7.08 14.84 5.06
C TYR A 72 -7.46 13.53 5.75
N GLN A 73 -6.85 13.22 6.89
CA GLN A 73 -7.03 11.92 7.57
C GLN A 73 -8.50 11.57 7.86
N PRO A 74 -9.34 12.45 8.45
CA PRO A 74 -10.73 12.10 8.74
C PRO A 74 -11.55 11.77 7.50
N GLN A 75 -11.36 12.54 6.42
CA GLN A 75 -12.10 12.34 5.18
C GLN A 75 -11.62 11.09 4.43
N VAL A 76 -10.31 10.83 4.42
CA VAL A 76 -9.72 9.61 3.87
C VAL A 76 -10.19 8.39 4.65
N ALA A 77 -10.15 8.44 5.98
CA ALA A 77 -10.62 7.39 6.88
C ALA A 77 -12.09 7.03 6.60
N LYS A 78 -12.96 8.04 6.54
CA LYS A 78 -14.39 7.84 6.21
C LYS A 78 -14.59 7.18 4.85
N ARG A 79 -13.86 7.60 3.81
CA ARG A 79 -13.95 6.98 2.47
C ARG A 79 -13.47 5.52 2.45
N LEU A 80 -12.56 5.16 3.34
CA LEU A 80 -12.08 3.79 3.51
C LEU A 80 -12.98 2.94 4.43
N GLY A 81 -14.07 3.50 4.97
CA GLY A 81 -14.99 2.82 5.88
C GLY A 81 -14.55 2.81 7.34
N TYR A 82 -13.56 3.64 7.71
CA TYR A 82 -13.17 3.85 9.11
C TYR A 82 -14.03 4.96 9.74
N GLY A 83 -14.43 4.75 11.00
CA GLY A 83 -15.15 5.76 11.80
C GLY A 83 -16.65 5.53 11.99
N ASP A 84 -17.26 4.54 11.31
CA ASP A 84 -18.69 4.19 11.53
C ASP A 84 -18.89 3.23 12.72
N GLU A 85 -17.82 2.59 13.23
CA GLU A 85 -17.88 1.63 14.36
C GLU A 85 -16.71 1.83 15.36
N GLY A 86 -16.62 2.98 16.01
CA GLY A 86 -15.83 3.13 17.24
C GLY A 86 -14.31 2.93 17.14
N LYS A 87 -13.72 3.05 15.94
CA LYS A 87 -12.25 3.13 15.79
C LYS A 87 -11.85 4.58 15.58
N ALA A 88 -11.02 5.07 16.51
CA ALA A 88 -10.52 6.44 16.53
C ALA A 88 -9.95 6.83 15.15
N SER A 89 -10.46 7.94 14.60
CA SER A 89 -10.24 8.31 13.21
C SER A 89 -8.85 8.90 12.92
N VAL A 90 -8.00 9.14 13.93
CA VAL A 90 -6.72 9.86 13.78
C VAL A 90 -5.80 9.53 14.96
N GLU A 91 -4.48 9.40 14.72
CA GLU A 91 -3.46 9.49 15.79
C GLU A 91 -3.62 10.84 16.50
N THR A 92 -3.91 10.82 17.81
CA THR A 92 -3.91 12.02 18.66
C THR A 92 -2.49 12.43 19.02
#